data_AF-A0A849QEL8-F1
#
_entry.id   AF-A0A849QEL8-F1
#
_cell.length_a   1.000
_cell.length_b   1.000
_cell.length_c   1.000
_cell.angle_alpha   90.00
_cell.angle_beta   90.00
_cell.angle_gamma   90.00
#
_symmetry.space_group_name_H-M   'P 1'
#
loop_
_entity.id
_entity.type
_entity.pdbx_description
1 polymer ?
#
loop_
_entity_poly.entity_id
_entity_poly.type
_entity_poly.pdbx_seq_one_letter_code
_entity_poly.pdbx_strand_id
1 'polypeptide(L)' 'ITGDEIPATLEAGRDLAKKEGLFVGMSSGAAMYVAMKKARELGAGKRIVVIFPDNGYKYLSTCLFDE' A
#
# COMPACT_ATOMS: atom_id res chain seq x y z
N ILE A 1 10.99 5.35 0.98
CA ILE A 1 10.89 4.11 1.76
C ILE A 1 12.27 3.83 2.31
N THR A 2 12.56 4.41 3.45
CA THR A 2 13.67 4.04 4.32
C THR A 2 13.26 2.84 5.20
N GLY A 3 14.21 2.21 5.89
CA GLY A 3 13.93 0.98 6.65
C GLY A 3 12.88 1.15 7.75
N ASP A 4 12.84 2.32 8.38
CA ASP A 4 11.84 2.74 9.37
C ASP A 4 10.43 2.93 8.80
N GLU A 5 10.29 3.14 7.48
CA GLU A 5 8.99 3.27 6.81
C GLU A 5 8.37 1.90 6.46
N ILE A 6 9.11 0.79 6.54
CA ILE A 6 8.62 -0.56 6.15
C ILE A 6 7.32 -0.96 6.89
N PRO A 7 7.19 -0.79 8.21
CA PRO A 7 5.94 -1.13 8.89
C PRO A 7 4.74 -0.35 8.33
N ALA A 8 4.93 0.92 7.99
CA ALA A 8 3.87 1.76 7.44
C ALA A 8 3.47 1.35 6.01
N THR A 9 4.38 0.76 5.22
CA THR A 9 4.04 0.25 3.88
C THR A 9 3.24 -1.05 3.95
N LEU A 10 3.54 -1.92 4.92
CA LEU A 10 2.75 -3.12 5.19
C LEU A 10 1.35 -2.74 5.67
N GLU A 11 1.24 -1.79 6.60
CA GLU A 11 -0.05 -1.28 7.07
C GLU A 11 -0.89 -0.69 5.92
N ALA A 12 -0.27 0.07 5.02
CA ALA A 12 -0.97 0.58 3.83
C ALA A 12 -1.50 -0.55 2.93
N GLY A 13 -0.76 -1.66 2.79
CA GLY A 13 -1.21 -2.85 2.07
C GLY A 13 -2.39 -3.55 2.76
N ARG A 14 -2.39 -3.62 4.08
CA ARG A 14 -3.49 -4.18 4.88
C ARG A 14 -4.73 -3.29 4.82
N ASP A 15 -4.54 -1.98 4.85
CA ASP A 15 -5.60 -0.99 4.69
C ASP A 15 -6.28 -1.09 3.33
N LEU A 16 -5.53 -1.33 2.25
CA LEU A 16 -6.12 -1.60 0.93
C LEU A 16 -7.09 -2.79 0.99
N ALA A 17 -6.75 -3.85 1.72
CA ALA A 17 -7.64 -5.00 1.88
C ALA A 17 -8.84 -4.68 2.80
N LYS A 18 -8.60 -4.08 3.97
CA LYS A 18 -9.60 -3.83 5.02
C LYS A 18 -10.59 -2.72 4.66
N LYS A 19 -10.12 -1.64 4.03
CA LYS A 19 -10.90 -0.41 3.78
C LYS A 19 -11.41 -0.32 2.36
N GLU A 20 -10.61 -0.76 1.38
CA GLU A 20 -10.94 -0.62 -0.05
C GLU A 20 -11.36 -1.95 -0.71
N GLY A 21 -11.26 -3.08 0.01
CA GLY A 21 -11.56 -4.42 -0.54
C GLY A 21 -10.56 -4.88 -1.61
N LEU A 22 -9.38 -4.25 -1.67
CA LEU A 22 -8.32 -4.55 -2.65
C LEU A 22 -7.28 -5.48 -2.02
N PHE A 23 -7.43 -6.77 -2.27
CA PHE A 23 -6.51 -7.78 -1.74
C PHE A 23 -5.27 -7.92 -2.63
N VAL A 24 -4.21 -7.19 -2.29
CA VAL A 24 -3.00 -6.97 -3.12
C VAL A 24 -1.70 -7.29 -2.38
N GLY A 25 -0.59 -7.36 -3.12
CA GLY A 25 0.74 -7.66 -2.57
C GLY A 25 1.47 -6.51 -1.87
N MET A 26 2.64 -6.81 -1.28
CA MET A 26 3.46 -5.85 -0.52
C MET A 26 3.88 -4.63 -1.34
N SER A 27 4.21 -4.82 -2.62
CA SER A 27 4.60 -3.73 -3.53
C SER A 27 3.48 -2.72 -3.71
N SER A 28 2.23 -3.16 -3.67
CA SER A 28 1.04 -2.32 -3.74
C SER A 28 0.86 -1.49 -2.47
N GLY A 29 1.12 -2.05 -1.29
CA GLY A 29 1.16 -1.30 -0.04
C GLY A 29 2.24 -0.21 -0.04
N ALA A 30 3.44 -0.55 -0.51
CA ALA A 30 4.52 0.41 -0.70
C ALA A 30 4.16 1.53 -1.70
N ALA A 31 3.57 1.18 -2.83
CA ALA A 31 3.13 2.14 -3.85
C ALA A 31 2.03 3.06 -3.29
N MET A 32 1.06 2.52 -2.56
CA MET A 32 -0.03 3.29 -1.96
C MET A 32 0.46 4.22 -0.84
N TYR A 33 1.37 3.77 0.02
CA TYR A 33 2.01 4.61 1.04
C TYR A 33 2.65 5.86 0.41
N VAL A 34 3.45 5.66 -0.65
CA VAL A 34 4.09 6.77 -1.38
C VAL A 34 3.05 7.64 -2.09
N ALA A 35 2.04 7.04 -2.73
CA ALA A 35 0.99 7.78 -3.42
C ALA A 35 0.22 8.70 -2.45
N MET A 36 -0.10 8.24 -1.25
CA MET A 36 -0.75 9.06 -0.22
C MET A 36 0.12 10.23 0.23
N LYS A 37 1.43 10.02 0.40
CA LYS A 37 2.39 11.09 0.72
C LYS A 37 2.45 12.12 -0.41
N LYS A 38 2.59 11.68 -1.66
CA LYS A 38 2.61 12.55 -2.85
C LYS A 38 1.29 13.28 -3.06
N ALA A 39 0.15 12.66 -2.78
CA ALA A 39 -1.16 13.30 -2.90
C ALA A 39 -1.28 14.52 -1.98
N ARG A 40 -0.77 14.41 -0.74
CA ARG A 40 -0.73 15.54 0.21
C ARG A 40 0.16 16.68 -0.30
N GLU A 41 1.32 16.35 -0.89
CA GLU A 41 2.24 17.34 -1.48
C GLU A 41 1.67 18.03 -2.72
N LEU A 42 0.95 17.30 -3.58
CA LEU A 42 0.39 17.83 -4.82
C LEU A 42 -0.83 18.73 -4.61
N GLY A 43 -1.55 18.53 -3.51
CA GLY A 43 -2.72 19.32 -3.15
C GLY A 43 -3.98 18.99 -3.96
N ALA A 44 -5.05 19.75 -3.69
CA ALA A 44 -6.37 19.51 -4.24
C ALA A 44 -6.42 19.65 -5.77
N GLY A 45 -7.32 18.89 -6.42
CA GLY A 45 -7.55 18.94 -7.86
C GLY A 45 -6.54 18.16 -8.71
N LYS A 46 -5.49 17.59 -8.11
CA LYS A 46 -4.55 16.68 -8.79
C LYS A 46 -5.01 15.23 -8.65
N ARG A 47 -4.64 14.38 -9.62
CA ARG A 47 -4.96 12.95 -9.65
C ARG A 47 -3.68 12.12 -9.74
N ILE A 48 -3.57 11.10 -8.91
CA ILE A 48 -2.51 10.09 -8.96
C ILE A 48 -3.16 8.77 -9.35
N VAL A 49 -2.54 8.06 -10.28
CA VAL A 49 -2.89 6.67 -10.62
C VAL A 49 -1.81 5.77 -10.02
N VAL A 50 -2.23 4.72 -9.32
CA VAL A 50 -1.35 3.74 -8.66
C VAL A 50 -1.59 2.38 -9.27
N ILE A 51 -0.51 1.65 -9.57
CA ILE A 51 -0.58 0.31 -10.15
C ILE A 51 -0.36 -0.71 -9.05
N PHE A 52 -1.28 -1.67 -8.95
CA PHE A 52 -1.18 -2.82 -8.06
C PHE A 52 -0.89 -4.07 -8.90
N PRO A 53 0.37 -4.55 -8.94
CA PRO A 53 0.80 -5.52 -9.94
C PRO A 53 0.26 -6.93 -9.72
N ASP A 54 -0.09 -7.28 -8.48
CA ASP A 54 -0.56 -8.60 -8.13
C ASP A 54 -1.48 -8.63 -6.89
N ASN A 55 -1.90 -9.85 -6.55
CA ASN A 55 -2.92 -10.15 -5.55
C ASN A 55 -2.31 -10.61 -4.22
N GLY A 56 -3.08 -10.42 -3.14
CA GLY A 56 -2.66 -10.66 -1.77
C GLY A 56 -2.48 -12.14 -1.39
N TYR A 57 -3.11 -13.09 -2.10
CA TYR A 57 -3.09 -14.50 -1.67
C TYR A 57 -1.69 -15.11 -1.67
N LYS A 58 -0.78 -14.58 -2.50
CA LYS A 58 0.63 -15.00 -2.57
C LYS A 58 1.40 -14.68 -1.28
N TYR A 59 0.84 -13.82 -0.43
CA TYR A 59 1.51 -13.24 0.72
C TYR A 59 0.92 -13.70 2.06
N LEU A 60 -0.01 -14.66 2.05
CA LEU A 60 -0.66 -15.18 3.26
C LEU A 60 0.33 -15.78 4.28
N SER A 61 1.47 -16.30 3.82
CA SER A 61 2.52 -16.87 4.68
C SER A 61 3.69 -15.91 4.90
N THR A 62 3.46 -14.60 4.77
CA THR A 62 4.48 -13.56 4.91
C THR A 62 4.04 -12.53 5.94
N CYS A 63 4.96 -11.64 6.35
CA CYS A 63 4.67 -10.57 7.30
C CYS A 63 3.59 -9.57 6.84
N LEU A 64 3.15 -9.60 5.57
CA LEU A 64 2.10 -8.70 5.08
C LEU A 64 0.76 -8.94 5.78
N PHE A 65 0.41 -10.19 6.13
CA PHE A 65 -0.86 -10.53 6.78
C PHE A 65 -0.67 -11.30 8.09
N ASP A 66 0.53 -11.21 8.66
CA ASP A 66 0.85 -11.70 9.99
C ASP A 66 0.41 -10.62 11.01
N GLU A 67 -0.84 -10.73 11.46
CA GLU A 67 -1.47 -9.92 12.52
C GLU A 67 -2.10 -10.82 13.58
#